data_AF-A0A1B6LSQ9-F1
#
_entry.id   AF-A0A1B6LSQ9-F1
#
_cell.length_a   1.000
_cell.length_b   1.000
_cell.length_c   1.000
_cell.angle_alpha   90.00
_cell.angle_beta   90.00
_cell.angle_gamma   90.00
#
_symmetry.space_group_name_H-M   'P 1'
#
loop_
_entity.id
_entity.type
_entity.pdbx_description
1 polymer ?
#
loop_
_entity_poly.entity_id
_entity_poly.type
_entity_poly.pdbx_seq_one_letter_code
_entity_poly.pdbx_strand_id
1 'polypeptide(L)'
;MLTYLLLLTCTRTHAETSVHESVRSLCQSIRALDKKITVTLQNLPVNEGENVLEDMNKYNERLADLYRLLVDHRNYTLEVKDAEELLLEGAPDYFAVNFDRDKAKVNFNWANKEEDKIFKQRADCCTAWIKLNRRSRLIPLEYYTYPEGSNYTGYFNPLFPPLKEKMCEGSGRP
;
A
#
# COMPACT_ATOMS: atom_id res chain seq x y z
N MET A 1 -45.27 5.32 17.75
CA MET A 1 -44.09 6.12 17.33
C MET A 1 -42.78 5.58 17.91
N LEU A 2 -42.71 5.11 19.16
CA LEU A 2 -41.49 4.51 19.75
C LEU A 2 -40.97 3.25 19.03
N THR A 3 -41.85 2.38 18.55
CA THR A 3 -41.48 1.14 17.83
C THR A 3 -40.83 1.40 16.47
N TYR A 4 -41.26 2.44 15.76
CA TYR A 4 -40.70 2.81 14.46
C TYR A 4 -39.30 3.45 14.60
N LEU A 5 -39.10 4.25 15.64
CA LEU A 5 -37.78 4.81 16.00
C LEU A 5 -36.79 3.70 16.39
N LEU A 6 -37.21 2.71 17.18
CA LEU A 6 -36.38 1.57 17.55
C LEU A 6 -35.97 0.69 16.35
N LEU A 7 -36.89 0.45 15.41
CA LEU A 7 -36.60 -0.29 14.18
C LEU A 7 -35.65 0.48 13.24
N LEU A 8 -35.80 1.80 13.13
CA LEU A 8 -34.89 2.65 12.36
C LEU A 8 -33.50 2.73 12.98
N THR A 9 -33.39 2.79 14.31
CA THR A 9 -32.08 2.75 14.98
C THR A 9 -31.40 1.40 14.84
N CYS A 10 -32.15 0.29 14.93
CA CYS A 10 -31.58 -1.06 14.87
C CYS A 10 -31.10 -1.45 13.46
N THR A 11 -31.82 -1.01 12.41
CA THR A 11 -31.39 -1.21 11.02
C THR A 11 -30.16 -0.38 10.66
N ARG A 12 -30.08 0.86 11.18
CA ARG A 12 -28.91 1.71 11.02
C ARG A 12 -27.66 1.16 11.70
N THR A 13 -27.76 0.70 12.96
CA THR A 13 -26.61 0.13 13.68
C THR A 13 -26.11 -1.16 13.04
N HIS A 14 -27.01 -2.00 12.50
CA HIS A 14 -26.61 -3.22 11.80
C HIS A 14 -25.90 -2.93 10.47
N ALA A 15 -26.35 -1.92 9.72
CA ALA A 15 -25.67 -1.48 8.49
C ALA A 15 -24.29 -0.88 8.79
N GLU A 16 -24.18 -0.03 9.82
CA GLU A 16 -22.89 0.56 10.25
C GLU A 16 -21.90 -0.53 10.71
N THR A 17 -22.36 -1.54 11.46
CA THR A 17 -21.52 -2.67 11.91
C THR A 17 -21.00 -3.50 10.74
N SER A 18 -21.83 -3.73 9.71
CA SER A 18 -21.43 -4.48 8.51
C SER A 18 -20.35 -3.75 7.70
N VAL A 19 -20.40 -2.42 7.64
CA VAL A 19 -19.39 -1.60 6.95
C VAL A 19 -18.07 -1.61 7.73
N HIS A 20 -18.12 -1.47 9.05
CA HIS A 20 -16.92 -1.49 9.89
C HIS A 20 -16.17 -2.82 9.80
N GLU A 21 -16.90 -3.94 9.79
CA GLU A 21 -16.29 -5.27 9.63
C GLU A 21 -15.66 -5.43 8.23
N SER A 22 -16.30 -4.88 7.20
CA SER A 22 -15.76 -4.90 5.83
C SER A 22 -14.47 -4.08 5.72
N VAL A 23 -14.42 -2.89 6.34
CA VAL A 23 -13.21 -2.05 6.38
C VAL A 23 -12.09 -2.75 7.16
N ARG A 24 -12.41 -3.35 8.32
CA ARG A 24 -11.45 -4.11 9.13
C ARG A 24 -10.85 -5.27 8.34
N SER A 25 -11.70 -6.09 7.73
CA SER A 25 -11.28 -7.23 6.92
C SER A 25 -10.38 -6.79 5.76
N LEU A 26 -10.72 -5.67 5.10
CA LEU A 26 -9.91 -5.08 4.05
C LEU A 26 -8.53 -4.66 4.55
N CYS A 27 -8.44 -3.95 5.68
CA CYS A 27 -7.18 -3.51 6.25
C CYS A 27 -6.28 -4.69 6.68
N GLN A 28 -6.87 -5.73 7.26
CA GLN A 28 -6.17 -6.97 7.60
C GLN A 28 -5.63 -7.66 6.34
N SER A 29 -6.42 -7.71 5.26
CA SER A 29 -5.98 -8.26 3.98
C SER A 29 -4.80 -7.48 3.40
N ILE A 30 -4.82 -6.13 3.49
CA ILE A 30 -3.71 -5.29 3.03
C ILE A 30 -2.43 -5.63 3.80
N ARG A 31 -2.47 -5.65 5.14
CA ARG A 31 -1.28 -5.98 5.96
C ARG A 31 -0.76 -7.39 5.71
N ALA A 32 -1.66 -8.37 5.58
CA ALA A 32 -1.28 -9.75 5.31
C ALA A 32 -0.56 -9.88 3.97
N LEU A 33 -1.07 -9.20 2.93
CA LEU A 33 -0.45 -9.16 1.61
C LEU A 33 0.90 -8.43 1.65
N ASP A 34 1.01 -7.27 2.30
CA ASP A 34 2.29 -6.54 2.44
C ASP A 34 3.37 -7.43 3.07
N LYS A 35 3.04 -8.06 4.19
CA LYS A 35 3.95 -9.00 4.86
C LYS A 35 4.35 -10.17 3.95
N LYS A 36 3.38 -10.77 3.25
CA LYS A 36 3.63 -11.91 2.35
C LYS A 36 4.54 -11.50 1.19
N ILE A 37 4.24 -10.39 0.52
CA ILE A 37 5.03 -9.86 -0.60
C ILE A 37 6.44 -9.51 -0.11
N THR A 38 6.57 -8.83 1.04
CA THR A 38 7.86 -8.48 1.64
C THR A 38 8.73 -9.73 1.84
N VAL A 39 8.19 -10.77 2.47
CA VAL A 39 8.89 -12.04 2.72
C VAL A 39 9.28 -12.72 1.41
N THR A 40 8.38 -12.75 0.41
CA THR A 40 8.66 -13.39 -0.87
C THR A 40 9.75 -12.64 -1.65
N LEU A 41 9.72 -11.31 -1.68
CA LEU A 41 10.73 -10.50 -2.37
C LEU A 41 12.09 -10.51 -1.65
N GLN A 42 12.12 -10.67 -0.33
CA GLN A 42 13.38 -10.81 0.43
C GLN A 42 14.04 -12.17 0.23
N ASN A 43 13.24 -13.24 0.25
CA ASN A 43 13.76 -14.61 0.21
C ASN A 43 13.91 -15.17 -1.21
N LEU A 44 13.14 -14.65 -2.17
CA LEU A 44 13.09 -15.11 -3.55
C LEU A 44 12.93 -16.64 -3.63
N PRO A 45 11.84 -17.22 -3.09
CA PRO A 45 11.61 -18.65 -3.12
C PRO A 45 11.46 -19.17 -4.55
N VAL A 46 11.83 -20.43 -4.77
CA VAL A 46 11.87 -21.03 -6.11
C VAL A 46 10.47 -21.15 -6.70
N ASN A 47 10.29 -20.75 -7.97
CA ASN A 47 9.03 -20.84 -8.74
C ASN A 47 7.83 -20.06 -8.17
N GLU A 48 8.04 -19.09 -7.27
CA GLU A 48 6.96 -18.29 -6.66
C GLU A 48 6.74 -16.92 -7.35
N GLY A 49 7.33 -16.74 -8.54
CA GLY A 49 7.30 -15.47 -9.26
C GLY A 49 5.91 -15.02 -9.71
N GLU A 50 5.10 -15.95 -10.20
CA GLU A 50 3.71 -15.66 -10.56
C GLU A 50 2.86 -15.35 -9.33
N ASN A 51 3.06 -16.10 -8.24
CA ASN A 51 2.34 -15.92 -6.99
C ASN A 51 2.61 -14.54 -6.37
N VAL A 52 3.86 -14.07 -6.36
CA VAL A 52 4.17 -12.74 -5.84
C VAL A 52 3.57 -11.62 -6.71
N LEU A 53 3.54 -11.80 -8.03
CA LEU A 53 2.88 -10.85 -8.93
C LEU A 53 1.36 -10.82 -8.72
N GLU A 54 0.74 -11.97 -8.49
CA GLU A 54 -0.68 -12.06 -8.16
C GLU A 54 -0.98 -11.40 -6.80
N ASP A 55 -0.15 -11.65 -5.78
CA ASP A 55 -0.28 -11.01 -4.47
C ASP A 55 -0.15 -9.49 -4.56
N MET A 56 0.80 -8.98 -5.37
CA MET A 56 0.95 -7.53 -5.61
C MET A 56 -0.24 -6.93 -6.33
N ASN A 57 -0.81 -7.62 -7.33
CA ASN A 57 -2.05 -7.19 -7.98
C ASN A 57 -3.20 -7.10 -6.98
N LYS A 58 -3.41 -8.15 -6.17
CA LYS A 58 -4.43 -8.18 -5.12
C LYS A 58 -4.22 -7.06 -4.11
N TYR A 59 -2.98 -6.79 -3.74
CA TYR A 59 -2.63 -5.69 -2.84
C TYR A 59 -3.10 -4.35 -3.42
N ASN A 60 -2.75 -4.07 -4.68
CA ASN A 60 -3.14 -2.85 -5.38
C ASN A 60 -4.67 -2.72 -5.53
N GLU A 61 -5.38 -3.81 -5.79
CA GLU A 61 -6.84 -3.84 -5.78
C GLU A 61 -7.41 -3.49 -4.41
N ARG A 62 -6.86 -4.05 -3.31
CA ARG A 62 -7.31 -3.72 -1.95
C ARG A 62 -7.07 -2.27 -1.58
N LEU A 63 -5.95 -1.68 -2.02
CA LEU A 63 -5.73 -0.24 -1.87
C LEU A 63 -6.79 0.59 -2.60
N ALA A 64 -7.15 0.18 -3.82
CA ALA A 64 -8.18 0.85 -4.60
C ALA A 64 -9.56 0.72 -3.92
N ASP A 65 -9.89 -0.45 -3.37
CA ASP A 65 -11.12 -0.67 -2.61
C ASP A 65 -11.18 0.26 -1.37
N LEU A 66 -10.07 0.35 -0.62
CA LEU A 66 -9.98 1.23 0.56
C LEU A 66 -10.11 2.71 0.15
N TYR A 67 -9.51 3.07 -0.99
CA TYR A 67 -9.62 4.42 -1.53
C TYR A 67 -11.05 4.77 -1.88
N ARG A 68 -11.81 3.87 -2.51
CA ARG A 68 -13.24 4.09 -2.81
C ARG A 68 -14.03 4.32 -1.52
N LEU A 69 -13.80 3.52 -0.48
CA LEU A 69 -14.44 3.71 0.83
C LEU A 69 -14.10 5.08 1.44
N LEU A 70 -12.85 5.55 1.34
CA LEU A 70 -12.47 6.89 1.77
C LEU A 70 -13.05 8.02 0.89
N VAL A 71 -13.36 7.77 -0.38
CA VAL A 71 -14.05 8.74 -1.22
C VAL A 71 -15.50 8.86 -0.78
N ASP A 72 -16.20 7.74 -0.64
CA ASP A 72 -17.66 7.69 -0.44
C ASP A 72 -18.05 7.91 1.03
N HIS A 73 -17.24 7.40 1.97
CA HIS A 73 -17.58 7.29 3.40
C HIS A 73 -16.40 7.61 4.33
N ARG A 74 -15.65 8.68 4.04
CA ARG A 74 -14.41 9.04 4.76
C ARG A 74 -14.50 8.91 6.28
N ASN A 75 -15.45 9.57 6.94
CA ASN A 75 -15.51 9.61 8.40
C ASN A 75 -15.77 8.20 8.98
N TYR A 76 -16.72 7.46 8.42
CA TYR A 76 -17.00 6.07 8.80
C TYR A 76 -15.80 5.15 8.59
N THR A 77 -15.07 5.30 7.48
CA THR A 77 -13.86 4.51 7.25
C THR A 77 -12.77 4.83 8.26
N LEU A 78 -12.59 6.11 8.62
CA LEU A 78 -11.57 6.54 9.58
C LEU A 78 -11.95 6.28 11.04
N GLU A 79 -13.23 6.07 11.37
CA GLU A 79 -13.66 5.60 12.69
C GLU A 79 -13.25 4.15 12.96
N VAL A 80 -12.89 3.38 11.92
CA VAL A 80 -12.35 2.04 12.06
C VAL A 80 -10.86 2.13 12.36
N LYS A 81 -10.50 1.83 13.61
CA LYS A 81 -9.12 1.86 14.13
C LYS A 81 -8.10 1.18 13.22
N ASP A 82 -8.43 0.01 12.67
CA ASP A 82 -7.55 -0.72 11.75
C ASP A 82 -7.16 0.10 10.50
N ALA A 83 -8.08 0.94 9.99
CA ALA A 83 -7.84 1.78 8.81
C ALA A 83 -7.05 3.03 9.17
N GLU A 84 -7.34 3.66 10.31
CA GLU A 84 -6.56 4.79 10.81
C GLU A 84 -5.09 4.37 11.06
N GLU A 85 -4.87 3.26 11.77
CA GLU A 85 -3.54 2.71 12.03
C GLU A 85 -2.79 2.39 10.74
N LEU A 86 -3.44 1.73 9.78
CA LEU A 86 -2.82 1.37 8.50
C LEU A 86 -2.29 2.60 7.76
N LEU A 87 -3.06 3.69 7.77
CA LEU A 87 -2.71 4.93 7.07
C LEU A 87 -1.67 5.76 7.82
N LEU A 88 -1.53 5.56 9.14
CA LEU A 88 -0.50 6.17 9.98
C LEU A 88 0.83 5.39 9.97
N GLU A 89 0.77 4.07 9.79
CA GLU A 89 1.95 3.16 9.72
C GLU A 89 2.94 3.58 8.61
N GLY A 90 2.43 4.13 7.51
CA GLY A 90 3.25 4.68 6.44
C GLY A 90 3.27 3.81 5.18
N ALA A 91 4.29 3.91 4.33
CA ALA A 91 4.31 3.14 3.08
C ALA A 91 4.42 1.63 3.34
N PRO A 92 4.02 0.79 2.37
CA PRO A 92 4.14 -0.66 2.49
C PRO A 92 5.61 -1.09 2.67
N ASP A 93 5.85 -2.06 3.55
CA ASP A 93 7.21 -2.52 3.87
C ASP A 93 7.94 -3.09 2.64
N TYR A 94 7.20 -3.73 1.73
CA TYR A 94 7.82 -4.37 0.57
C TYR A 94 8.50 -3.39 -0.39
N PHE A 95 8.24 -2.08 -0.25
CA PHE A 95 8.94 -1.02 -0.99
C PHE A 95 10.41 -0.88 -0.56
N ALA A 96 10.70 -1.13 0.72
CA ALA A 96 12.06 -1.06 1.25
C ALA A 96 12.90 -2.30 0.88
N VAL A 97 12.28 -3.34 0.30
CA VAL A 97 13.00 -4.55 -0.12
C VAL A 97 13.89 -4.26 -1.32
N ASN A 98 15.20 -4.38 -1.09
CA ASN A 98 16.20 -4.37 -2.14
C ASN A 98 16.02 -5.58 -3.06
N PHE A 99 15.54 -5.34 -4.28
CA PHE A 99 15.14 -6.38 -5.21
C PHE A 99 16.28 -6.70 -6.18
N ASP A 100 16.92 -7.85 -5.98
CA ASP A 100 17.98 -8.37 -6.85
C ASP A 100 17.35 -9.03 -8.10
N ARG A 101 17.46 -8.34 -9.25
CA ARG A 101 16.88 -8.78 -10.52
C ARG A 101 17.48 -10.09 -11.02
N ASP A 102 18.79 -10.25 -10.88
CA ASP A 102 19.50 -11.41 -11.42
C ASP A 102 19.16 -12.66 -10.60
N LYS A 103 19.16 -12.52 -9.27
CA LYS A 103 18.76 -13.60 -8.37
C LYS A 103 17.27 -13.94 -8.53
N ALA A 104 16.40 -12.94 -8.68
CA ALA A 104 14.97 -13.16 -8.89
C ALA A 104 14.70 -13.92 -10.20
N LYS A 105 15.40 -13.56 -11.29
CA LYS A 105 15.26 -14.25 -12.58
C LYS A 105 15.57 -15.74 -12.48
N VAL A 106 16.65 -16.09 -11.76
CA VAL A 106 17.04 -17.49 -11.54
C VAL A 106 16.03 -18.21 -10.63
N ASN A 107 15.70 -17.64 -9.48
CA ASN A 107 14.88 -18.33 -8.49
C ASN A 107 13.41 -18.45 -8.92
N PHE A 108 12.82 -17.39 -9.48
CA PHE A 108 11.44 -17.41 -9.94
C PHE A 108 11.24 -18.10 -11.28
N ASN A 109 12.33 -18.56 -11.91
CA ASN A 109 12.31 -19.19 -13.23
C ASN A 109 11.63 -18.31 -14.29
N TRP A 110 11.88 -17.01 -14.23
CA TRP A 110 11.23 -16.04 -15.10
C TRP A 110 11.85 -16.00 -16.49
N ALA A 111 10.97 -15.85 -17.48
CA ALA A 111 11.37 -15.47 -18.83
C ALA A 111 11.85 -14.00 -18.86
N ASN A 112 12.41 -13.57 -19.99
CA ASN A 112 12.91 -12.19 -20.12
C ASN A 112 11.81 -11.14 -19.81
N LYS A 113 12.13 -10.15 -18.96
CA LYS A 113 11.32 -8.96 -18.63
C LYS A 113 10.16 -9.16 -17.66
N GLU A 114 10.08 -10.27 -16.93
CA GLU A 114 9.06 -10.39 -15.88
C GLU A 114 9.40 -9.54 -14.66
N GLU A 115 10.67 -9.21 -14.45
CA GLU A 115 11.12 -8.26 -13.45
C GLU A 115 10.50 -6.87 -13.64
N ASP A 116 10.24 -6.45 -14.88
CA ASP A 116 9.60 -5.17 -15.18
C ASP A 116 8.16 -5.12 -14.64
N LYS A 117 7.50 -6.28 -14.53
CA LYS A 117 6.16 -6.37 -13.94
C LYS A 117 6.20 -6.01 -12.44
N ILE A 118 7.23 -6.42 -11.70
CA ILE A 118 7.40 -6.04 -10.28
C ILE A 118 7.55 -4.52 -10.15
N PHE A 119 8.39 -3.90 -10.98
CA PHE A 119 8.58 -2.45 -10.93
C PHE A 119 7.31 -1.69 -11.30
N LYS A 120 6.56 -2.19 -12.27
CA LYS A 120 5.24 -1.66 -12.61
C LYS A 120 4.28 -1.73 -11.42
N GLN A 121 4.17 -2.90 -10.77
CA GLN A 121 3.30 -3.07 -9.60
C GLN A 121 3.70 -2.17 -8.43
N ARG A 122 5.01 -1.97 -8.21
CA ARG A 122 5.52 -1.01 -7.22
C ARG A 122 5.11 0.43 -7.56
N ALA A 123 5.19 0.84 -8.82
CA ALA A 123 4.78 2.18 -9.25
C ALA A 123 3.26 2.39 -9.10
N ASP A 124 2.45 1.40 -9.47
CA ASP A 124 0.99 1.43 -9.33
C ASP A 124 0.59 1.52 -7.84
N CYS A 125 1.23 0.72 -6.98
CA CYS A 125 1.06 0.78 -5.54
C CYS A 125 1.41 2.16 -4.98
N CYS A 126 2.53 2.75 -5.41
CA CYS A 126 2.99 4.04 -4.91
C CYS A 126 1.95 5.12 -5.23
N THR A 127 1.42 5.08 -6.45
CA THR A 127 0.36 5.98 -6.91
C THR A 127 -0.92 5.80 -6.07
N ALA A 128 -1.32 4.56 -5.80
CA ALA A 128 -2.50 4.27 -4.97
C ALA A 128 -2.31 4.77 -3.53
N TRP A 129 -1.14 4.55 -2.95
CA TRP A 129 -0.84 4.93 -1.57
C TRP A 129 -0.79 6.46 -1.39
N ILE A 130 -0.22 7.19 -2.35
CA ILE A 130 -0.27 8.67 -2.36
C ILE A 130 -1.72 9.18 -2.38
N LYS A 131 -2.58 8.55 -3.20
CA LYS A 131 -4.01 8.92 -3.27
C LYS A 131 -4.73 8.65 -1.95
N LEU A 132 -4.45 7.51 -1.31
CA LEU A 132 -4.98 7.16 0.01
C LEU A 132 -4.61 8.21 1.06
N ASN A 133 -3.31 8.52 1.20
CA ASN A 133 -2.83 9.48 2.19
C ASN A 133 -3.38 10.89 1.98
N ARG A 134 -3.41 11.35 0.72
CA ARG A 134 -4.00 12.66 0.39
C ARG A 134 -5.49 12.71 0.76
N ARG A 135 -6.21 11.60 0.60
CA ARG A 135 -7.64 11.52 0.92
C ARG A 135 -7.89 11.38 2.43
N SER A 136 -7.04 10.62 3.12
CA SER A 136 -7.14 10.43 4.56
C SER A 136 -6.87 11.72 5.32
N ARG A 137 -5.91 12.55 4.87
CA ARG A 137 -5.46 13.77 5.56
C ARG A 137 -4.96 13.52 6.99
N LEU A 138 -4.56 12.28 7.30
CA LEU A 138 -4.02 11.93 8.61
C LEU A 138 -2.58 12.39 8.76
N ILE A 139 -1.82 12.46 7.67
CA ILE A 139 -0.44 12.95 7.62
C ILE A 139 -0.42 14.31 6.90
N PRO A 140 0.12 15.39 7.50
CA PRO A 140 0.20 16.70 6.87
C PRO A 140 1.04 16.69 5.57
N LEU A 141 0.58 17.43 4.55
CA LEU A 141 1.25 17.50 3.23
C LEU A 141 2.65 18.15 3.30
N GLU A 142 2.97 18.87 4.37
CA GLU A 142 4.24 19.54 4.61
C GLU A 142 5.39 18.57 4.82
N TYR A 143 5.11 17.32 5.18
CA TYR A 143 6.11 16.28 5.21
C TYR A 143 6.59 15.88 3.80
N TYR A 144 5.89 16.27 2.72
CA TYR A 144 6.16 15.82 1.35
C TYR A 144 7.03 16.80 0.52
N THR A 145 7.60 17.86 1.12
CA THR A 145 8.41 18.88 0.41
C THR A 145 9.92 18.63 0.48
N TYR A 146 10.63 18.85 -0.64
CA TYR A 146 12.08 18.67 -0.78
C TYR A 146 12.89 19.66 0.08
N PRO A 147 14.10 19.28 0.56
CA PRO A 147 15.11 20.26 0.95
C PRO A 147 15.50 21.11 -0.27
N GLU A 148 15.59 22.43 -0.11
CA GLU A 148 16.03 23.33 -1.16
C GLU A 148 17.40 22.90 -1.72
N GLY A 149 17.49 22.68 -3.04
CA GLY A 149 18.74 22.37 -3.75
C GLY A 149 18.92 20.94 -4.27
N SER A 150 17.94 20.03 -4.15
CA SER A 150 18.06 18.68 -4.71
C SER A 150 17.81 18.64 -6.23
N ASN A 151 18.75 18.07 -7.01
CA ASN A 151 18.64 17.86 -8.47
C ASN A 151 17.80 16.61 -8.84
N TYR A 152 16.89 16.19 -7.98
CA TYR A 152 16.08 14.98 -8.17
C TYR A 152 14.77 15.33 -8.87
N THR A 153 14.51 14.75 -10.06
CA THR A 153 13.27 14.98 -10.84
C THR A 153 12.17 13.95 -10.54
N GLY A 154 12.27 13.21 -9.43
CA GLY A 154 11.31 12.19 -9.02
C GLY A 154 10.77 12.47 -7.61
N TYR A 155 9.46 12.25 -7.41
CA TYR A 155 8.71 12.49 -6.17
C TYR A 155 9.45 12.00 -4.91
N PHE A 156 9.79 12.92 -4.00
CA PHE A 156 10.16 12.61 -2.62
C PHE A 156 8.92 12.13 -1.87
N ASN A 157 8.96 10.89 -1.37
CA ASN A 157 7.89 10.30 -0.57
C ASN A 157 8.36 10.22 0.90
N PRO A 158 7.78 11.02 1.82
CA PRO A 158 8.16 11.03 3.24
C PRO A 158 7.81 9.77 4.02
N LEU A 159 7.21 8.79 3.34
CA LEU A 159 7.02 7.45 3.89
C LEU A 159 8.27 6.60 3.82
N PHE A 160 9.31 7.07 3.13
CA PHE A 160 10.66 6.63 3.38
C PHE A 160 11.24 7.64 4.37
N PRO A 161 11.61 7.27 5.62
CA PRO A 161 12.67 8.03 6.28
C PRO A 161 13.84 8.14 5.27
N PRO A 162 14.61 9.24 5.25
CA PRO A 162 15.77 9.31 4.37
C PRO A 162 16.54 8.02 4.60
N LEU A 163 16.64 7.19 3.55
CA LEU A 163 17.52 6.04 3.55
C LEU A 163 18.84 6.61 4.03
N LYS A 164 19.21 6.32 5.28
CA LYS A 164 20.48 6.74 5.83
C LYS A 164 21.51 6.27 4.82
N GLU A 165 22.09 7.22 4.11
CA GLU A 165 23.35 7.13 3.38
C GLU A 165 23.66 5.73 2.84
N LYS A 166 23.15 5.40 1.65
CA LYS A 166 23.85 4.63 0.61
C LYS A 166 22.86 4.31 -0.52
N MET A 167 23.39 4.28 -1.75
CA MET A 167 22.69 4.16 -3.03
C MET A 167 22.18 5.55 -3.49
N CYS A 168 22.95 6.34 -4.25
CA CYS A 168 23.51 6.01 -5.55
C CYS A 168 24.91 6.62 -5.77
N GLU A 169 25.96 5.87 -5.45
CA GLU A 169 27.21 5.92 -6.21
C GLU A 169 27.36 4.54 -6.84
N GLY A 170 26.83 4.36 -8.04
CA GLY A 170 26.87 3.07 -8.69
C GLY A 170 26.01 3.02 -9.93
N SER A 171 26.68 3.05 -11.07
CA SER A 171 26.19 2.79 -12.42
C SER A 171 25.27 3.85 -13.04
N GLY A 172 25.91 4.75 -13.80
CA GLY A 172 25.24 5.68 -14.69
C GLY A 172 26.21 6.58 -15.48
N ARG A 173 27.19 5.99 -16.18
CA ARG A 173 27.68 6.53 -17.45
C ARG A 173 27.54 5.42 -18.50
N PRO A 174 27.30 5.75 -19.78
CA PRO A 174 27.44 7.06 -20.42
C PRO A 174 26.22 7.95 -20.31
#